data_AF-A0A436AYD9-F1
#
_entry.id   AF-A0A436AYD9-F1
#
_cell.length_a   1.000
_cell.length_b   1.000
_cell.length_c   1.000
_cell.angle_alpha   90.00
_cell.angle_beta   90.00
_cell.angle_gamma   90.00
#
_symmetry.space_group_name_H-M   'P 1'
#
loop_
_entity.id
_entity.type
_entity.pdbx_description
1 polymer ?
#
loop_
_entity_poly.entity_id
_entity_poly.type
_entity_poly.pdbx_seq_one_letter_code
_entity_poly.pdbx_strand_id
1 'polypeptide(L)'
;FNAAKHFQFDNEYGLNIGVFAGYASTDVNLGAFRGFDAIGEGTNKAGLFGGYALFRKDYNYALVSASGFIGGSDVTNGVLGTTGSYDTKGYAVTASVGHIFKLGERTRFDLRGGLLGVSFRGDPYKDSGGNEFGKSKLSFGAIKLEPGIYGDYTLSNGMVISPYARGELQQ
;
A
#
# COMPACT_ATOMS: atom_id res chain seq x y z
N PHE A 1 -4.02 -8.53 20.77
CA PHE A 1 -5.05 -9.54 21.07
C PHE A 1 -5.00 -10.60 19.98
N ASN A 2 -4.62 -11.83 20.31
CA ASN A 2 -4.55 -12.93 19.35
C ASN A 2 -5.93 -13.62 19.32
N ALA A 3 -6.79 -13.20 18.40
CA ALA A 3 -8.15 -13.73 18.27
C ALA A 3 -8.16 -15.24 17.95
N ALA A 4 -7.16 -15.76 17.23
CA ALA A 4 -7.06 -17.20 16.92
C ALA A 4 -6.97 -18.07 18.18
N LYS A 5 -6.19 -17.61 19.18
CA LYS A 5 -6.04 -18.31 20.48
C LYS A 5 -7.31 -18.21 21.35
N HIS A 6 -8.10 -17.15 21.20
CA HIS A 6 -9.34 -16.96 21.97
C HIS A 6 -10.51 -17.79 21.42
N PHE A 7 -10.55 -18.03 20.10
CA PHE A 7 -11.64 -18.75 19.44
C PHE A 7 -11.28 -20.20 19.01
N GLN A 8 -10.13 -20.74 19.43
CA GLN A 8 -9.68 -22.11 19.12
C GLN A 8 -9.59 -22.44 17.61
N PHE A 9 -9.24 -21.46 16.77
CA PHE A 9 -9.09 -21.72 15.33
C PHE A 9 -7.87 -22.61 15.00
N ASP A 10 -6.83 -22.60 15.86
CA ASP A 10 -5.44 -23.03 15.59
C ASP A 10 -5.18 -24.47 15.06
N ASN A 11 -6.15 -25.40 15.02
CA ASN A 11 -5.91 -26.78 14.55
C ASN A 11 -6.20 -27.03 13.06
N GLU A 12 -7.02 -26.21 12.40
CA GLU A 12 -7.36 -26.34 10.96
C GLU A 12 -7.43 -24.97 10.26
N TYR A 13 -7.78 -23.92 11.00
CA TYR A 13 -8.00 -22.58 10.47
C TYR A 13 -7.13 -21.55 11.20
N GLY A 14 -6.61 -20.55 10.50
CA GLY A 14 -5.82 -19.49 11.14
C GLY A 14 -6.45 -18.14 10.88
N LEU A 15 -6.96 -17.47 11.91
CA LEU A 15 -7.48 -16.10 11.80
C LEU A 15 -6.56 -15.11 12.53
N ASN A 16 -5.89 -14.25 11.76
CA ASN A 16 -5.11 -13.14 12.29
C ASN A 16 -5.80 -11.83 11.95
N ILE A 17 -6.06 -11.00 12.96
CA ILE A 17 -6.59 -9.65 12.78
C ILE A 17 -5.58 -8.69 13.39
N GLY A 18 -5.28 -7.61 12.68
CA GLY A 18 -4.32 -6.61 13.14
C GLY A 18 -4.74 -5.21 12.73
N VAL A 19 -4.11 -4.25 13.40
CA VAL A 19 -4.19 -2.82 13.08
C VAL A 19 -2.79 -2.31 12.80
N PHE A 20 -2.69 -1.28 11.97
CA PHE A 20 -1.43 -0.65 11.63
C PHE A 20 -1.62 0.86 11.48
N ALA A 21 -0.52 1.59 11.67
CA ALA A 21 -0.43 3.01 11.40
C ALA A 21 0.98 3.35 10.91
N GLY A 22 1.12 4.49 10.25
CA GLY A 22 2.39 4.93 9.70
C GLY A 22 2.33 6.36 9.18
N TYR A 23 3.45 6.83 8.69
CA TYR A 23 3.62 8.15 8.12
C TYR A 23 4.47 8.03 6.85
N ALA A 24 4.09 8.76 5.81
CA ALA A 24 4.82 8.84 4.55
C ALA A 24 5.03 10.30 4.14
N SER A 25 6.19 10.56 3.54
CA SER A 25 6.51 11.82 2.86
C SER A 25 6.93 11.49 1.44
N THR A 26 6.33 12.16 0.46
CA THR A 26 6.57 11.93 -0.96
C THR A 26 6.82 13.25 -1.64
N ASP A 27 7.92 13.33 -2.39
CA ASP A 27 8.24 14.47 -3.23
C ASP A 27 8.06 14.09 -4.71
N VAL A 28 7.37 14.95 -5.46
CA VAL A 28 7.11 14.78 -6.88
C VAL A 28 7.65 16.02 -7.61
N ASN A 29 8.48 15.79 -8.62
CA ASN A 29 8.98 16.83 -9.51
C ASN A 29 8.54 16.50 -10.95
N LEU A 30 7.89 17.45 -11.61
CA LEU A 30 7.39 17.29 -12.98
C LEU A 30 8.47 17.58 -14.05
N GLY A 31 9.64 18.07 -13.65
CA GLY A 31 10.77 18.38 -14.52
C GLY A 31 10.56 19.60 -15.41
N ALA A 32 11.51 19.81 -16.32
CA ALA A 32 11.50 20.87 -17.31
C ALA A 32 10.69 20.46 -18.55
N PHE A 33 9.85 21.33 -19.10
CA PHE A 33 9.18 21.09 -20.37
C PHE A 33 8.80 22.40 -21.08
N ARG A 34 8.94 22.40 -22.41
CA ARG A 34 8.67 23.55 -23.31
C ARG A 34 9.33 24.89 -22.90
N GLY A 35 10.58 24.84 -22.44
CA GLY A 35 11.37 26.05 -22.13
C GLY A 35 11.20 26.59 -20.70
N PHE A 36 10.44 25.90 -19.85
CA PHE A 36 10.43 26.13 -18.41
C PHE A 36 11.41 25.18 -17.73
N ASP A 37 12.30 25.71 -16.90
CA ASP A 37 13.31 24.93 -16.16
C ASP A 37 12.69 24.02 -15.08
N ALA A 38 11.51 24.36 -14.58
CA ALA A 38 10.68 23.51 -13.72
C ALA A 38 9.20 23.84 -13.94
N ILE A 39 8.37 22.83 -14.26
CA ILE A 39 6.93 23.05 -14.46
C ILE A 39 6.15 23.03 -13.15
N GLY A 40 6.57 22.18 -12.21
CA GLY A 40 5.94 22.13 -10.91
C GLY A 40 6.49 21.04 -10.02
N GLU A 41 6.33 21.26 -8.73
CA GLU A 41 6.79 20.39 -7.66
C GLU A 41 5.67 20.22 -6.64
N GLY A 42 5.67 19.09 -5.95
CA GLY A 42 4.73 18.85 -4.87
C GLY A 42 5.29 17.92 -3.82
N THR A 43 5.15 18.31 -2.56
CA THR A 43 5.48 17.47 -1.41
C THR A 43 4.18 17.08 -0.72
N ASN A 44 3.93 15.78 -0.56
CA ASN A 44 2.81 15.27 0.22
C ASN A 44 3.31 14.61 1.50
N LYS A 45 2.68 14.93 2.63
CA LYS A 45 2.93 14.31 3.93
C LYS A 45 1.62 13.77 4.46
N ALA A 46 1.56 12.47 4.71
CA ALA A 46 0.33 11.81 5.13
C ALA A 46 0.56 10.81 6.25
N GLY A 47 -0.34 10.85 7.24
CA GLY A 47 -0.56 9.75 8.16
C GLY A 47 -1.45 8.70 7.51
N LEU A 48 -1.12 7.43 7.75
CA LEU A 48 -1.92 6.28 7.36
C LEU A 48 -2.31 5.46 8.59
N PHE A 49 -3.53 4.93 8.58
CA PHE A 49 -4.00 4.00 9.61
C PHE A 49 -4.93 2.99 8.98
N GLY A 50 -5.01 1.79 9.55
CA GLY A 50 -5.83 0.74 8.98
C GLY A 50 -5.81 -0.53 9.78
N GLY A 51 -6.40 -1.55 9.18
CA GLY A 51 -6.42 -2.89 9.74
C GLY A 51 -6.52 -3.94 8.65
N TYR A 52 -6.25 -5.19 9.05
CA TYR A 52 -6.32 -6.34 8.18
C TYR A 52 -6.93 -7.54 8.87
N ALA A 53 -7.46 -8.44 8.07
CA ALA A 53 -7.84 -9.79 8.45
C ALA A 53 -7.19 -10.78 7.48
N LEU A 54 -6.41 -11.71 8.04
CA LEU A 54 -5.79 -12.82 7.34
C LEU A 54 -6.44 -14.11 7.82
N PHE A 55 -7.14 -14.78 6.91
CA PHE A 55 -7.67 -16.11 7.10
C PHE A 55 -6.78 -17.12 6.38
N ARG A 56 -6.51 -18.26 7.02
CA ARG A 56 -5.69 -19.34 6.48
C ARG A 56 -6.41 -20.67 6.69
N LYS A 57 -6.30 -21.55 5.70
CA LYS A 57 -6.65 -22.96 5.80
C LYS A 57 -5.62 -23.77 5.03
N ASP A 58 -4.88 -24.62 5.72
CA ASP A 58 -3.76 -25.39 5.15
C ASP A 58 -2.75 -24.46 4.43
N TYR A 59 -2.65 -24.61 3.10
CA TYR A 59 -1.79 -23.80 2.22
C TYR A 59 -2.53 -22.65 1.55
N ASN A 60 -3.84 -22.52 1.78
CA ASN A 60 -4.67 -21.46 1.22
C ASN A 60 -4.79 -20.32 2.21
N TYR A 61 -4.87 -19.10 1.69
CA TYR A 61 -5.13 -17.93 2.51
C TYR A 61 -5.94 -16.87 1.79
N ALA A 62 -6.63 -16.06 2.58
CA ALA A 62 -7.31 -14.85 2.13
C ALA A 62 -6.88 -13.70 3.05
N LEU A 63 -6.50 -12.58 2.47
CA LEU A 63 -6.08 -11.38 3.18
C LEU A 63 -6.89 -10.19 2.67
N VAL A 64 -7.58 -9.52 3.59
CA VAL A 64 -8.29 -8.26 3.32
C VAL A 64 -7.69 -7.19 4.21
N SER A 65 -7.48 -5.99 3.66
CA SER A 65 -7.07 -4.83 4.43
C SER A 65 -7.81 -3.57 3.98
N ALA A 66 -8.00 -2.65 4.92
CA ALA A 66 -8.55 -1.34 4.66
C ALA A 66 -7.72 -0.28 5.40
N SER A 67 -7.51 0.86 4.75
CA SER A 67 -6.71 1.95 5.29
C SER A 67 -7.32 3.30 4.95
N GLY A 68 -7.14 4.25 5.86
CA GLY A 68 -7.46 5.66 5.70
C GLY A 68 -6.19 6.50 5.69
N PHE A 69 -6.25 7.62 4.98
CA PHE A 69 -5.15 8.56 4.80
C PHE A 69 -5.64 9.97 5.12
N ILE A 70 -4.84 10.70 5.88
CA ILE A 70 -5.03 12.11 6.18
C ILE A 70 -3.67 12.78 6.07
N GLY A 71 -3.58 13.86 5.30
CA GLY A 71 -2.32 14.54 5.06
C GLY A 71 -2.50 15.94 4.48
N GLY A 72 -1.37 16.54 4.10
CA GLY A 72 -1.33 17.81 3.39
C GLY A 72 -0.35 17.75 2.23
N SER A 73 -0.64 18.52 1.19
CA SER A 73 0.23 18.71 0.05
C SER A 73 0.63 20.16 -0.06
N ASP A 74 1.92 20.41 -0.13
CA ASP A 74 2.51 21.68 -0.57
C ASP A 74 2.83 21.57 -2.06
N VAL A 75 2.47 22.57 -2.85
CA VAL A 75 2.66 22.59 -4.31
C VAL A 75 3.29 23.88 -4.78
N THR A 76 4.17 23.78 -5.76
CA THR A 76 4.78 24.89 -6.47
C THR A 76 4.46 24.76 -7.95
N ASN A 77 3.89 25.80 -8.54
CA ASN A 77 3.65 25.90 -9.97
C ASN A 77 4.75 26.77 -10.60
N GLY A 78 5.70 26.12 -11.29
CA GLY A 78 6.83 26.82 -11.89
C GLY A 78 6.47 27.64 -13.12
N VAL A 79 5.34 27.35 -13.78
CA VAL A 79 4.84 28.14 -14.93
C VAL A 79 4.24 29.47 -14.46
N LEU A 80 3.50 29.44 -13.35
CA LEU A 80 2.87 30.64 -12.78
C LEU A 80 3.75 31.35 -11.75
N GLY A 81 4.81 30.69 -11.27
CA GLY A 81 5.64 31.19 -10.16
C GLY A 81 4.88 31.26 -8.83
N THR A 82 3.88 30.41 -8.63
CA THR A 82 3.00 30.43 -7.45
C THR A 82 3.17 29.20 -6.57
N THR A 83 2.80 29.34 -5.30
CA THR A 83 2.85 28.27 -4.30
C THR A 83 1.49 28.12 -3.62
N GLY A 84 1.12 26.92 -3.23
CA GLY A 84 -0.10 26.66 -2.49
C GLY A 84 0.01 25.44 -1.59
N SER A 85 -0.94 25.30 -0.67
CA SER A 85 -1.04 24.16 0.24
C SER A 85 -2.49 23.73 0.37
N TYR A 86 -2.74 22.43 0.42
CA TYR A 86 -4.09 21.90 0.60
C TYR A 86 -4.12 20.58 1.38
N ASP A 87 -5.21 20.35 2.10
CA ASP A 87 -5.44 19.12 2.83
C ASP A 87 -5.84 17.98 1.89
N THR A 88 -5.40 16.77 2.24
CA THR A 88 -5.66 15.54 1.49
C THR A 88 -6.25 14.49 2.40
N LYS A 89 -7.19 13.72 1.84
CA LYS A 89 -7.81 12.57 2.52
C LYS A 89 -8.09 11.46 1.54
N GLY A 90 -8.02 10.22 1.99
CA GLY A 90 -8.30 9.09 1.12
C GLY A 90 -8.51 7.78 1.87
N TYR A 91 -8.81 6.74 1.11
CA TYR A 91 -8.88 5.38 1.59
C TYR A 91 -8.37 4.41 0.53
N ALA A 92 -7.87 3.26 0.99
CA ALA A 92 -7.50 2.14 0.16
C ALA A 92 -8.01 0.84 0.76
N VAL A 93 -8.52 -0.05 -0.10
CA VAL A 93 -8.95 -1.40 0.26
C VAL A 93 -8.20 -2.38 -0.62
N THR A 94 -7.69 -3.45 -0.01
CA THR A 94 -7.11 -4.58 -0.73
C THR A 94 -7.78 -5.88 -0.31
N ALA A 95 -7.94 -6.78 -1.25
CA ALA A 95 -8.36 -8.14 -1.01
C ALA A 95 -7.49 -9.07 -1.86
N SER A 96 -6.97 -10.14 -1.28
CA SER A 96 -6.15 -11.11 -1.99
C SER A 96 -6.45 -12.52 -1.50
N VAL A 97 -6.30 -13.48 -2.41
CA VAL A 97 -6.37 -14.90 -2.12
C VAL A 97 -5.13 -15.56 -2.70
N GLY A 98 -4.58 -16.55 -2.00
CA GLY A 98 -3.37 -17.23 -2.45
C GLY A 98 -3.29 -18.68 -2.00
N HIS A 99 -2.40 -19.40 -2.68
CA HIS A 99 -2.07 -20.80 -2.41
C HIS A 99 -0.55 -20.97 -2.38
N ILE A 100 -0.07 -21.73 -1.39
CA ILE A 100 1.34 -22.04 -1.21
C ILE A 100 1.62 -23.48 -1.64
N PHE A 101 2.30 -23.65 -2.76
CA PHE A 101 2.75 -24.94 -3.25
C PHE A 101 4.05 -25.36 -2.56
N LYS A 102 4.12 -26.61 -2.10
CA LYS A 102 5.37 -27.23 -1.67
C LYS A 102 6.14 -27.71 -2.90
N LEU A 103 7.30 -27.11 -3.17
CA LEU A 103 8.19 -27.57 -4.25
C LEU A 103 9.21 -28.60 -3.76
N GLY A 104 9.43 -28.70 -2.45
CA GLY A 104 10.33 -29.65 -1.81
C GLY A 104 10.24 -29.54 -0.30
N GLU A 105 11.23 -30.06 0.42
CA GLU A 105 11.24 -30.00 1.89
C GLU A 105 11.30 -28.56 2.40
N ARG A 106 12.16 -27.74 1.79
CA ARG A 106 12.49 -26.39 2.24
C ARG A 106 11.92 -25.28 1.36
N THR A 107 11.59 -25.58 0.11
CA THR A 107 11.17 -24.58 -0.88
C THR A 107 9.66 -24.53 -1.03
N ARG A 108 9.13 -23.31 -1.16
CA ARG A 108 7.71 -23.01 -1.33
C ARG A 108 7.52 -22.02 -2.48
N PHE A 109 6.45 -22.20 -3.24
CA PHE A 109 5.99 -21.26 -4.24
C PHE A 109 4.64 -20.69 -3.82
N ASP A 110 4.54 -19.38 -3.65
CA ASP A 110 3.34 -18.65 -3.25
C ASP A 110 2.74 -18.00 -4.49
N LEU A 111 1.54 -18.40 -4.87
CA LEU A 111 0.79 -17.76 -5.93
C LEU A 111 -0.42 -17.09 -5.33
N ARG A 112 -0.52 -15.76 -5.49
CA ARG A 112 -1.70 -15.00 -5.09
C ARG A 112 -2.21 -14.09 -6.19
N GLY A 113 -3.52 -13.86 -6.15
CA GLY A 113 -4.19 -12.83 -6.91
C GLY A 113 -5.00 -11.93 -5.99
N GLY A 114 -5.22 -10.68 -6.40
CA GLY A 114 -5.95 -9.73 -5.58
C GLY A 114 -6.50 -8.53 -6.32
N LEU A 115 -7.22 -7.71 -5.57
CA LEU A 115 -7.83 -6.47 -6.00
C LEU A 115 -7.34 -5.35 -5.11
N LEU A 116 -7.10 -4.20 -5.71
CA LEU A 116 -6.82 -2.92 -5.06
C LEU A 116 -7.89 -1.92 -5.48
N GLY A 117 -8.39 -1.14 -4.54
CA GLY A 117 -9.23 0.02 -4.81
C GLY A 117 -8.79 1.19 -3.94
N VAL A 118 -8.54 2.34 -4.56
CA VAL A 118 -8.12 3.55 -3.85
C VAL A 118 -8.92 4.78 -4.29
N SER A 119 -9.07 5.73 -3.38
CA SER A 119 -9.72 6.99 -3.63
C SER A 119 -9.11 8.07 -2.74
N PHE A 120 -8.60 9.12 -3.36
CA PHE A 120 -8.00 10.28 -2.71
C PHE A 120 -8.72 11.55 -3.16
N ARG A 121 -8.79 12.53 -2.26
CA ARG A 121 -9.36 13.86 -2.51
C ARG A 121 -8.42 14.92 -1.95
N GLY A 122 -8.27 16.01 -2.69
CA GLY A 122 -7.69 17.26 -2.23
C GLY A 122 -8.77 18.31 -2.03
N ASP A 123 -8.70 19.02 -0.92
CA ASP A 123 -9.57 20.16 -0.65
C ASP A 123 -9.18 21.35 -1.56
N PRO A 124 -10.11 22.30 -1.82
CA PRO A 124 -9.80 23.45 -2.66
C PRO A 124 -8.80 24.36 -1.96
N TYR A 125 -8.00 25.08 -2.72
CA TYR A 125 -7.03 26.04 -2.17
C TYR A 125 -6.87 27.25 -3.09
N LYS A 126 -6.33 28.32 -2.50
CA LYS A 126 -5.93 29.53 -3.22
C LYS A 126 -4.42 29.63 -3.15
N ASP A 127 -3.77 29.81 -4.30
CA ASP A 127 -2.32 29.95 -4.35
C ASP A 127 -1.87 31.38 -3.97
N SER A 128 -0.55 31.58 -3.87
CA SER A 128 0.06 32.88 -3.55
C SER A 128 -0.16 33.95 -4.62
N GLY A 129 -0.51 33.58 -5.85
CA GLY A 129 -0.90 34.49 -6.93
C GLY A 129 -2.38 34.87 -6.91
N GLY A 130 -3.17 34.27 -6.02
CA GLY A 130 -4.60 34.50 -5.89
C GLY A 130 -5.46 33.64 -6.83
N ASN A 131 -4.88 32.64 -7.49
CA ASN A 131 -5.62 31.69 -8.33
C ASN A 131 -6.37 30.70 -7.44
N GLU A 132 -7.62 30.43 -7.79
CA GLU A 132 -8.48 29.50 -7.04
C GLU A 132 -8.51 28.13 -7.71
N PHE A 133 -8.09 27.10 -6.97
CA PHE A 133 -8.10 25.72 -7.40
C PHE A 133 -9.22 24.97 -6.68
N GLY A 134 -10.09 24.35 -7.47
CA GLY A 134 -11.20 23.55 -6.95
C GLY A 134 -10.77 22.24 -6.32
N LYS A 135 -11.74 21.51 -5.79
CA LYS A 135 -11.54 20.15 -5.25
C LYS A 135 -10.98 19.22 -6.31
N SER A 136 -10.02 18.39 -5.92
CA SER A 136 -9.46 17.33 -6.75
C SER A 136 -9.88 15.95 -6.24
N LYS A 137 -10.01 14.99 -7.16
CA LYS A 137 -10.27 13.58 -6.83
C LYS A 137 -9.47 12.68 -7.75
N LEU A 138 -8.77 11.71 -7.16
CA LEU A 138 -8.11 10.62 -7.85
C LEU A 138 -8.70 9.31 -7.35
N SER A 139 -9.07 8.41 -8.26
CA SER A 139 -9.49 7.06 -7.89
C SER A 139 -9.02 6.08 -8.94
N PHE A 140 -8.45 4.97 -8.49
CA PHE A 140 -8.04 3.89 -9.36
C PHE A 140 -8.22 2.56 -8.64
N GLY A 141 -8.36 1.51 -9.42
CA GLY A 141 -8.33 0.14 -8.92
C GLY A 141 -7.40 -0.66 -9.80
N ALA A 142 -6.99 -1.82 -9.30
CA ALA A 142 -6.16 -2.72 -10.07
C ALA A 142 -6.40 -4.18 -9.69
N ILE A 143 -6.17 -5.05 -10.66
CA ILE A 143 -6.06 -6.49 -10.45
C ILE A 143 -4.58 -6.83 -10.33
N LYS A 144 -4.23 -7.63 -9.33
CA LYS A 144 -2.86 -8.04 -9.03
C LYS A 144 -2.69 -9.54 -9.22
N LEU A 145 -1.54 -9.94 -9.78
CA LEU A 145 -1.03 -11.30 -9.77
C LEU A 145 0.40 -11.26 -9.22
N GLU A 146 0.66 -12.00 -8.15
CA GLU A 146 1.94 -11.95 -7.45
C GLU A 146 2.50 -13.37 -7.23
N PRO A 147 3.29 -13.91 -8.17
CA PRO A 147 4.07 -15.12 -7.94
C PRO A 147 5.28 -14.83 -7.05
N GLY A 148 5.51 -15.68 -6.07
CA GLY A 148 6.65 -15.60 -5.16
C GLY A 148 7.26 -16.96 -4.88
N ILE A 149 8.54 -16.96 -4.54
CA ILE A 149 9.28 -18.14 -4.11
C ILE A 149 10.03 -17.80 -2.83
N TYR A 150 10.01 -18.72 -1.87
CA TYR A 150 10.79 -18.60 -0.63
C TYR A 150 11.23 -19.99 -0.17
N GLY A 151 12.20 -20.03 0.74
CA GLY A 151 12.58 -21.29 1.38
C GLY A 151 13.17 -21.09 2.75
N ASP A 152 12.96 -22.06 3.64
CA ASP A 152 13.35 -21.99 5.05
C ASP A 152 14.62 -22.82 5.32
N TYR A 153 15.65 -22.17 5.87
CA TYR A 153 16.94 -22.78 6.19
C TYR A 153 17.22 -22.64 7.69
N THR A 154 17.15 -23.75 8.42
CA THR A 154 17.56 -23.79 9.83
C THR A 154 19.08 -23.93 9.92
N LEU A 155 19.71 -22.97 10.60
CA LEU A 155 21.13 -22.99 10.92
C LEU A 155 21.41 -23.87 12.13
N SER A 156 22.68 -24.25 12.32
CA SER A 156 23.13 -25.09 13.43
C SER A 156 22.83 -24.53 14.82
N ASN A 157 22.65 -23.21 14.95
CA ASN A 157 22.29 -22.53 16.19
C ASN A 157 20.77 -22.39 16.41
N GLY A 158 19.94 -23.02 15.56
CA GLY A 158 18.49 -22.98 15.64
C GLY A 158 17.84 -21.74 14.99
N MET A 159 18.62 -20.80 14.45
CA MET A 159 18.08 -19.67 13.69
C MET A 159 17.50 -20.14 12.35
N VAL A 160 16.38 -19.58 11.91
CA VAL A 160 15.80 -19.84 10.59
C VAL A 160 16.00 -18.63 9.70
N ILE A 161 16.58 -18.85 8.51
CA ILE A 161 16.68 -17.85 7.44
C ILE A 161 15.68 -18.22 6.35
N SER A 162 14.86 -17.25 5.96
CA SER A 162 13.82 -17.43 4.93
C SER A 162 13.99 -16.41 3.79
N PRO A 163 14.98 -16.58 2.88
CA PRO A 163 15.06 -15.73 1.69
C PRO A 163 13.77 -15.84 0.88
N TYR A 164 13.32 -14.70 0.34
CA TYR A 164 12.13 -14.62 -0.49
C TYR A 164 12.36 -13.72 -1.71
N ALA A 165 11.71 -14.06 -2.81
CA ALA A 165 11.62 -13.25 -4.01
C ALA A 165 10.17 -13.23 -4.49
N ARG A 166 9.67 -12.09 -4.95
CA ARG A 166 8.30 -11.91 -5.43
C ARG A 166 8.26 -10.97 -6.63
N GLY A 167 7.52 -11.37 -7.65
CA GLY A 167 7.10 -10.47 -8.73
C GLY A 167 5.68 -9.98 -8.49
N GLU A 168 5.36 -8.80 -9.01
CA GLU A 168 4.00 -8.27 -9.03
C GLU A 168 3.67 -7.81 -10.45
N LEU A 169 2.54 -8.29 -10.97
CA LEU A 169 1.90 -7.79 -12.18
C LEU A 169 0.60 -7.10 -11.75
N GLN A 170 0.47 -5.82 -12.09
CA GLN A 170 -0.69 -5.00 -11.77
C GLN A 170 -1.26 -4.37 -13.03
N GLN A 171 -2.57 -4.51 -13.25
CA GLN A 171 -3.32 -3.90 -14.35
C GLN A 171 -4.52 -3.12 -13.83
#